data_AF-A0A3A5VSE0-F1
#
_entry.id   AF-A0A3A5VSE0-F1
#
_cell.length_a   1.000
_cell.length_b   1.000
_cell.length_c   1.000
_cell.angle_alpha   90.00
_cell.angle_beta   90.00
_cell.angle_gamma   90.00
#
_symmetry.space_group_name_H-M   'P 1'
#
loop_
_entity.id
_entity.type
_entity.pdbx_description
1 polymer ?
#
loop_
_entity_poly.entity_id
_entity_poly.type
_entity_poly.pdbx_seq_one_letter_code
_entity_poly.pdbx_strand_id
1 'polypeptide(L)'
;MRITVDKWRDFCQEFAGFFQHINGSLECTDEQVTFRSPVNRVSTHLSVFRNGEFSATMPLHGIDSKISEAIFNVQEKSVQLLGEAVDYTYRVPSELQSK
;
A
#
# COMPACT_ATOMS: atom_id res chain seq x y z
N MET A 1 0.47 8.90 -9.24
CA MET A 1 1.91 8.71 -9.46
C MET A 1 2.18 7.24 -9.74
N ARG A 2 2.92 6.92 -10.81
CA ARG A 2 3.33 5.54 -11.13
C ARG A 2 4.80 5.37 -10.76
N ILE A 3 5.15 4.28 -10.09
CA ILE A 3 6.53 4.02 -9.65
C ILE A 3 6.83 2.52 -9.64
N THR A 4 8.04 2.16 -10.06
CA THR A 4 8.52 0.78 -10.06
C THR A 4 9.20 0.44 -8.74
N VAL A 5 9.11 -0.82 -8.31
CA VAL A 5 9.72 -1.30 -7.05
C VAL A 5 11.26 -1.15 -7.07
N ASP A 6 11.89 -1.29 -8.24
CA ASP A 6 13.34 -1.11 -8.42
C ASP A 6 13.85 0.28 -8.00
N LYS A 7 12.98 1.30 -8.01
CA LYS A 7 13.26 2.64 -7.48
C LYS A 7 12.90 2.73 -6.00
N TRP A 8 13.44 1.80 -5.20
CA TRP A 8 12.96 1.54 -3.84
C TRP A 8 12.86 2.77 -2.94
N ARG A 9 13.89 3.64 -2.96
CA ARG A 9 13.89 4.85 -2.14
C ARG A 9 12.75 5.80 -2.50
N ASP A 10 12.51 5.99 -3.79
CA ASP A 10 11.44 6.84 -4.29
C ASP A 10 10.07 6.16 -4.03
N PHE A 11 10.00 4.84 -4.16
CA PHE A 11 8.80 4.04 -3.85
C PHE A 11 8.38 4.25 -2.38
N CYS A 12 9.35 4.19 -1.48
CA CYS A 12 9.16 4.46 -0.06
C CYS A 12 8.61 5.86 0.21
N GLN A 13 9.17 6.86 -0.47
CA GLN A 13 8.73 8.26 -0.35
C GLN A 13 7.30 8.46 -0.84
N GLU A 14 6.95 7.89 -2.00
CA GLU A 14 5.59 7.96 -2.56
C GLU A 14 4.58 7.22 -1.68
N PHE A 15 4.94 6.03 -1.19
CA PHE A 15 4.10 5.26 -0.27
C PHE A 15 3.82 6.03 1.02
N ALA A 16 4.87 6.57 1.66
CA ALA A 16 4.73 7.37 2.86
C ALA A 16 3.92 8.65 2.59
N GLY A 17 4.19 9.35 1.50
CA GLY A 17 3.48 10.57 1.09
C GLY A 17 1.99 10.34 0.83
N PHE A 18 1.63 9.19 0.27
CA PHE A 18 0.23 8.80 0.05
C PHE A 18 -0.51 8.55 1.38
N PHE A 19 0.10 7.77 2.27
CA PHE A 19 -0.57 7.31 3.50
C PHE A 19 -0.39 8.23 4.71
N GLN A 20 0.48 9.25 4.68
CA GLN A 20 0.74 10.14 5.84
C GLN A 20 -0.55 10.80 6.38
N HIS A 21 -1.52 11.07 5.50
CA HIS A 21 -2.81 11.69 5.82
C HIS A 21 -3.94 10.69 6.09
N ILE A 22 -3.65 9.38 6.06
CA ILE A 22 -4.62 8.32 6.35
C ILE A 22 -4.46 7.91 7.82
N ASN A 23 -5.57 7.59 8.48
CA ASN A 23 -5.55 7.12 9.86
C ASN A 23 -4.95 5.71 9.94
N GLY A 24 -3.79 5.59 10.59
CA GLY A 24 -3.01 4.36 10.68
C GLY A 24 -1.54 4.63 11.00
N SER A 25 -0.76 3.56 11.08
CA SER A 25 0.70 3.61 11.23
C SER A 25 1.39 3.29 9.92
N LEU A 26 2.56 3.92 9.76
CA LEU A 26 3.45 3.68 8.64
C LEU A 26 4.78 3.16 9.15
N GLU A 27 5.28 2.15 8.46
CA GLU A 27 6.60 1.59 8.65
C GLU A 27 7.30 1.59 7.29
N CYS A 28 8.52 2.10 7.27
CA CYS A 28 9.35 2.14 6.08
C CYS A 28 10.76 1.73 6.48
N THR A 29 11.27 0.69 5.83
CA THR A 29 12.59 0.11 6.07
C THR A 29 13.30 -0.07 4.74
N ASP A 30 14.55 -0.51 4.77
CA ASP A 30 15.31 -0.82 3.56
C ASP A 30 14.75 -2.02 2.78
N GLU A 31 13.90 -2.85 3.41
CA GLU A 31 13.38 -4.10 2.82
C GLU A 31 11.87 -4.11 2.59
N GLN A 32 11.11 -3.28 3.31
CA GLN A 32 9.65 -3.22 3.17
C GLN A 32 9.07 -1.85 3.54
N VAL A 33 7.90 -1.57 2.95
CA VAL A 33 6.98 -0.53 3.40
C VAL A 33 5.67 -1.15 3.83
N THR A 34 5.06 -0.61 4.89
CA THR A 34 3.79 -1.11 5.39
C THR A 34 2.92 0.02 5.91
N PHE A 35 1.65 0.00 5.50
CA PHE A 35 0.57 0.74 6.13
C PHE A 35 -0.29 -0.23 6.95
N ARG A 36 -0.59 0.11 8.21
CA ARG A 36 -1.53 -0.64 9.06
C ARG A 36 -2.60 0.30 9.61
N SER A 37 -3.86 -0.04 9.43
CA SER A 37 -4.95 0.72 10.01
C SER A 37 -5.17 0.38 11.48
N PRO A 38 -5.82 1.27 12.25
CA PRO A 38 -6.24 0.96 13.61
C PRO A 38 -7.33 -0.11 13.63
N VAL A 39 -7.12 -1.18 14.41
CA VAL A 39 -8.04 -2.32 14.50
C VAL A 39 -9.45 -1.91 14.95
N ASN A 40 -9.57 -0.84 15.75
CA ASN A 40 -10.85 -0.33 16.25
C ASN A 40 -11.68 0.45 15.19
N ARG A 41 -11.11 0.74 14.01
CA ARG A 41 -11.84 1.35 12.89
C ARG A 41 -12.14 0.32 11.81
N VAL A 42 -11.08 -0.20 11.20
CA VAL A 42 -11.12 -1.25 10.16
C VAL A 42 -9.80 -2.01 10.29
N SER A 43 -9.82 -3.33 10.23
CA SER A 43 -8.58 -4.13 10.19
C SER A 43 -8.13 -4.32 8.75
N THR A 44 -7.18 -3.50 8.30
CA THR A 44 -6.59 -3.57 6.96
C THR A 44 -5.11 -3.22 6.99
N HIS A 45 -4.34 -3.83 6.11
CA HIS A 45 -2.95 -3.43 5.91
C HIS A 45 -2.53 -3.65 4.46
N LEU A 46 -1.50 -2.91 4.07
CA LEU A 46 -0.82 -3.06 2.79
C LEU A 46 0.69 -3.03 3.05
N SER A 47 1.37 -4.11 2.68
CA SER A 47 2.81 -4.27 2.75
C SER A 47 3.36 -4.51 1.34
N VAL A 48 4.44 -3.83 0.99
CA VAL A 48 5.21 -4.09 -0.22
C VAL A 48 6.66 -4.29 0.19
N PHE A 49 7.30 -5.33 -0.34
CA PHE A 49 8.69 -5.68 -0.10
C PHE A 49 9.56 -5.23 -1.28
N ARG A 50 10.84 -4.95 -1.01
CA ARG A 50 11.80 -4.48 -2.01
C ARG A 50 12.03 -5.47 -3.15
N ASN A 51 11.81 -6.75 -2.92
CA ASN A 51 11.88 -7.79 -3.94
C ASN A 51 10.62 -7.86 -4.84
N GLY A 52 9.62 -6.99 -4.60
CA GLY A 52 8.36 -6.92 -5.33
C GLY A 52 7.24 -7.78 -4.73
N GLU A 53 7.49 -8.60 -3.71
CA GLU A 53 6.40 -9.26 -3.00
C GLU A 53 5.49 -8.21 -2.35
N PHE A 54 4.20 -8.50 -2.25
CA PHE A 54 3.28 -7.67 -1.50
C PHE A 54 2.28 -8.54 -0.75
N SER A 55 1.77 -7.98 0.34
CA SER A 55 0.66 -8.54 1.11
C SER A 55 -0.36 -7.44 1.34
N ALA A 56 -1.61 -7.70 0.99
CA ALA A 56 -2.71 -6.82 1.33
C ALA A 56 -3.79 -7.62 2.04
N THR A 57 -4.22 -7.15 3.21
CA THR A 57 -5.32 -7.76 3.95
C THR A 57 -6.43 -6.76 4.16
N MET A 58 -7.64 -7.17 3.84
CA MET A 58 -8.89 -6.54 4.26
C MET A 58 -9.59 -7.46 5.26
N PRO A 59 -10.59 -6.98 6.04
CA PRO A 59 -11.17 -7.75 7.14
C PRO A 59 -11.68 -9.17 6.79
N LEU A 60 -12.00 -9.44 5.51
CA LEU A 60 -12.55 -10.72 5.04
C LEU A 60 -11.69 -11.41 3.96
N HIS A 61 -10.59 -10.81 3.52
CA HIS A 61 -9.78 -11.36 2.42
C HIS A 61 -8.33 -10.87 2.50
N GLY A 62 -7.38 -11.76 2.29
CA GLY A 62 -5.96 -11.45 2.12
C GLY A 62 -5.49 -11.84 0.71
N ILE A 63 -4.55 -11.09 0.16
CA ILE A 63 -3.85 -11.44 -1.07
C ILE A 63 -2.37 -11.23 -0.87
N ASP A 64 -1.60 -12.22 -1.31
CA ASP A 64 -0.15 -12.18 -1.39
C ASP A 64 0.25 -12.48 -2.84
N SER A 65 1.07 -11.63 -3.43
CA SER A 65 1.56 -11.84 -4.81
C SER A 65 2.82 -11.01 -5.05
N LYS A 66 3.22 -10.87 -6.32
CA LYS A 66 4.42 -10.14 -6.73
C LYS A 66 4.09 -9.07 -7.76
N ILE A 67 4.60 -7.87 -7.52
CA ILE A 67 4.41 -6.68 -8.34
C ILE A 67 5.75 -6.16 -8.86
N SER A 68 5.70 -5.41 -9.95
CA SER A 68 6.83 -4.65 -10.49
C SER A 68 6.63 -3.14 -10.35
N GLU A 69 5.37 -2.69 -10.27
CA GLU A 69 5.04 -1.27 -10.13
C GLU A 69 3.76 -1.04 -9.31
N ALA A 70 3.64 0.18 -8.79
CA ALA A 70 2.45 0.67 -8.12
C ALA A 70 2.01 2.02 -8.71
N ILE A 71 0.69 2.24 -8.73
CA ILE A 71 0.06 3.50 -9.14
C ILE A 71 -0.72 4.05 -7.94
N PHE A 72 -0.22 5.15 -7.39
CA PHE A 72 -0.85 5.89 -6.30
C PHE A 72 -1.82 6.94 -6.85
N ASN A 73 -3.10 6.82 -6.54
CA ASN A 73 -4.14 7.78 -6.91
C ASN A 73 -4.68 8.50 -5.68
N VAL A 74 -4.20 9.73 -5.45
CA VAL A 74 -4.56 10.54 -4.28
C VAL A 74 -6.03 11.00 -4.32
N GLN A 75 -6.62 11.20 -5.50
CA GLN A 75 -8.01 11.63 -5.64
C GLN A 75 -8.96 10.49 -5.29
N GLU A 76 -8.70 9.29 -5.81
CA GLU A 76 -9.52 8.10 -5.54
C GLU A 76 -9.17 7.37 -4.24
N LYS A 77 -8.12 7.81 -3.55
CA LYS A 77 -7.57 7.17 -2.35
C LYS A 77 -7.32 5.67 -2.59
N SER A 78 -6.68 5.35 -3.70
CA SER A 78 -6.36 3.99 -4.10
C SER A 78 -4.89 3.82 -4.49
N VAL A 79 -4.39 2.61 -4.31
CA VAL A 79 -3.09 2.16 -4.80
C VAL A 79 -3.33 0.92 -5.65
N GLN A 80 -3.04 1.02 -6.94
CA GLN A 80 -3.04 -0.13 -7.84
C GLN A 80 -1.66 -0.77 -7.82
N LEU A 81 -1.59 -2.09 -7.68
CA LEU A 81 -0.40 -2.90 -7.60
C LEU A 81 -0.39 -3.82 -8.83
N LEU A 82 0.62 -3.66 -9.68
CA LEU A 82 0.71 -4.32 -10.99
C LEU A 82 1.93 -5.23 -11.05
N GLY A 83 1.72 -6.46 -11.49
CA GLY A 83 2.76 -7.44 -11.77
C GLY A 83 2.34 -8.35 -12.92
N GLU A 84 3.17 -9.34 -13.25
CA GLU A 84 2.94 -10.24 -14.37
C GLU A 84 1.61 -11.01 -14.26
N ALA A 85 1.24 -11.42 -13.05
CA ALA A 85 0.04 -12.22 -12.77
C ALA A 85 -0.98 -11.51 -11.86
N VAL A 86 -0.80 -10.21 -11.60
CA VAL A 86 -1.63 -9.47 -10.65
C VAL A 86 -1.92 -8.05 -11.11
N ASP A 87 -3.20 -7.70 -11.04
CA ASP A 87 -3.68 -6.32 -11.09
C ASP A 87 -4.62 -6.16 -9.90
N TYR A 88 -4.08 -5.63 -8.80
CA TYR A 88 -4.82 -5.50 -7.54
C TYR A 88 -4.95 -4.05 -7.15
N THR A 89 -6.16 -3.61 -6.83
CA THR A 89 -6.41 -2.26 -6.32
C THR A 89 -6.71 -2.29 -4.83
N TYR A 90 -5.79 -1.75 -4.03
CA TYR A 90 -6.05 -1.41 -2.63
C TYR A 90 -6.79 -0.07 -2.57
N ARG A 91 -8.02 -0.06 -2.05
CA ARG A 91 -8.78 1.18 -1.83
C ARG A 91 -8.84 1.50 -0.36
N VAL A 92 -8.45 2.71 0.03
CA VAL A 92 -8.47 3.14 1.43
C VAL A 92 -9.94 3.22 1.89
N PRO A 93 -10.34 2.44 2.92
CA PRO A 93 -11.68 2.51 3.50
C PRO A 93 -12.02 3.93 3.95
N SER A 94 -13.27 4.36 3.77
CA SER A 94 -13.72 5.72 4.10
C SER A 94 -13.56 6.05 5.58
N GLU A 95 -13.64 5.04 6.45
CA GLU A 95 -13.43 5.12 7.90
C GLU A 95 -12.01 5.59 8.28
N LEU A 96 -11.05 5.45 7.36
CA LEU A 96 -9.65 5.84 7.56
C LEU A 96 -9.30 7.20 6.93
N GLN A 97 -10.20 7.81 6.16
CA GLN A 97 -9.90 9.00 5.34
C GLN A 97 -9.90 10.33 6.13
N SER A 98 -10.22 10.31 7.42
CA SER A 98 -10.05 11.46 8.33
C SER A 98 -9.12 11.08 9.47
N LYS A 99 -7.91 11.65 9.41
CA LYS A 99 -6.90 11.59 10.46
C LYS A 99 -7.12 12.70 11.48
#